data_AF-A0A1V5K350-F1
#
_entry.id   AF-A0A1V5K350-F1
#
_cell.length_a   1.000
_cell.length_b   1.000
_cell.length_c   1.000
_cell.angle_alpha   90.00
_cell.angle_beta   90.00
_cell.angle_gamma   90.00
#
_symmetry.space_group_name_H-M   'P 1'
#
loop_
_entity.id
_entity.type
_entity.pdbx_description
1 polymer ?
#
loop_
_entity_poly.entity_id
_entity_poly.type
_entity_poly.pdbx_seq_one_letter_code
_entity_poly.pdbx_strand_id
1 'polypeptide(L)'
;MRYALTPGELARLFLKRHRWDLELRVERVQGWSRGVLFGETGRFWIPPSPNMPSPEAALVYPGAVLLEGTNLSEGRGTTRPFEICGAPYLDADLCAMEMNGLALPGVHFLPYRFTPTFNKGCGESVQGVFWRVTDPKLFRPYRTGLALIRTLRGLAPESFRWALPPYEYEKERLPIDILTGGVEGRLFMEGGEGMEELMEADERLFREERAECLLYPEA
;
A
#
# COMPACT_ATOMS: atom_id res chain seq x y z
N MET A 1 2.43 -7.74 3.69
CA MET A 1 1.83 -7.18 2.44
C MET A 1 2.79 -7.16 1.23
N ARG A 2 3.99 -6.55 1.29
CA ARG A 2 4.94 -6.54 0.15
C ARG A 2 5.91 -7.73 0.22
N TYR A 3 5.69 -8.76 -0.58
CA TYR A 3 6.52 -9.97 -0.57
C TYR A 3 7.89 -9.81 -1.26
N ALA A 4 8.05 -8.82 -2.16
CA ALA A 4 9.34 -8.51 -2.82
C ALA A 4 10.01 -9.73 -3.50
N LEU A 5 9.19 -10.59 -4.10
CA LEU A 5 9.59 -11.71 -4.95
C LEU A 5 9.09 -11.46 -6.37
N THR A 6 9.83 -11.92 -7.37
CA THR A 6 9.30 -12.03 -8.73
C THR A 6 8.26 -13.16 -8.81
N PRO A 7 7.38 -13.20 -9.84
CA PRO A 7 6.41 -14.30 -9.98
C PRO A 7 7.05 -15.70 -9.97
N GLY A 8 8.23 -15.86 -10.58
CA GLY A 8 8.95 -17.14 -10.57
C GLY A 8 9.48 -17.53 -9.18
N GLU A 9 9.88 -16.55 -8.37
CA GLU A 9 10.32 -16.79 -6.99
C GLU A 9 9.13 -17.06 -6.06
N LEU A 10 8.00 -16.40 -6.30
CA LEU A 10 6.75 -16.68 -5.60
C LEU A 10 6.26 -18.11 -5.90
N ALA A 11 6.38 -18.57 -7.15
CA ALA A 11 6.11 -19.96 -7.50
C ALA A 11 6.99 -20.93 -6.71
N ARG A 12 8.31 -20.67 -6.62
CA ARG A 12 9.23 -21.48 -5.80
C ARG A 12 8.84 -21.50 -4.32
N LEU A 13 8.42 -20.34 -3.77
CA LEU A 13 7.94 -20.24 -2.40
C LEU A 13 6.70 -21.13 -2.18
N PHE A 14 5.73 -21.13 -3.10
CA PHE A 14 4.54 -21.96 -2.98
C PHE A 14 4.83 -23.46 -3.10
N LEU A 15 5.72 -23.87 -4.02
CA LEU A 15 6.16 -25.27 -4.07
C LEU A 15 6.76 -25.72 -2.72
N LYS A 16 7.61 -24.88 -2.11
CA LYS A 16 8.20 -25.15 -0.79
C LYS A 16 7.14 -25.23 0.32
N ARG A 17 6.27 -24.21 0.42
CA ARG A 17 5.23 -24.12 1.47
C ARG A 17 4.25 -25.28 1.43
N HIS A 18 3.77 -25.62 0.23
CA HIS A 18 2.74 -26.64 0.05
C HIS A 18 3.29 -28.04 -0.20
N ARG A 19 4.62 -28.19 -0.33
CA ARG A 19 5.29 -29.46 -0.65
C ARG A 19 4.70 -30.12 -1.89
N TRP A 20 4.39 -29.33 -2.91
CA TRP A 20 3.86 -29.82 -4.17
C TRP A 20 4.95 -30.54 -4.96
N ASP A 21 4.63 -31.74 -5.44
CA ASP A 21 5.48 -32.50 -6.36
C ASP A 21 5.21 -32.03 -7.80
N LEU A 22 5.85 -30.93 -8.17
CA LEU A 22 5.72 -30.29 -9.47
C LEU A 22 7.10 -29.93 -10.03
N GLU A 23 7.33 -30.25 -11.29
CA GLU A 23 8.51 -29.78 -12.01
C GLU A 23 8.32 -28.30 -12.40
N LEU A 24 8.99 -27.40 -11.68
CA LEU A 24 8.96 -25.96 -11.97
C LEU A 24 10.19 -25.53 -12.77
N ARG A 25 9.94 -24.95 -13.97
CA ARG A 25 10.95 -24.25 -14.76
C ARG A 25 10.66 -22.74 -14.77
N VAL A 26 11.64 -21.93 -14.38
CA VAL A 26 11.56 -20.46 -14.43
C VAL A 26 12.65 -19.92 -15.34
N GLU A 27 12.25 -19.21 -16.39
CA GLU A 27 13.18 -18.47 -17.25
C GLU A 27 13.54 -17.13 -16.59
N ARG A 28 14.83 -16.95 -16.27
CA ARG A 28 15.33 -15.76 -15.56
C ARG A 28 15.49 -14.58 -16.50
N VAL A 29 15.11 -13.39 -16.02
CA VAL A 29 15.37 -12.12 -16.70
C VAL A 29 16.86 -11.81 -16.59
N GLN A 30 17.52 -11.63 -17.73
CA GLN A 30 18.94 -11.28 -17.76
C GLN A 30 19.14 -9.79 -17.48
N GLY A 31 20.22 -9.45 -16.76
CA GLY A 31 20.60 -8.06 -16.47
C GLY A 31 19.71 -7.33 -15.45
N TRP A 32 18.71 -8.00 -14.87
CA TRP A 32 17.89 -7.44 -13.80
C TRP A 32 18.47 -7.79 -12.42
N SER A 33 18.39 -6.85 -11.48
CA SER A 33 18.71 -7.05 -10.06
C SER A 33 17.64 -6.39 -9.18
N ARG A 34 17.50 -6.89 -7.95
CA ARG A 34 16.41 -6.47 -7.03
C ARG A 34 16.43 -4.98 -6.68
N GLY A 35 17.60 -4.36 -6.72
CA GLY A 35 17.76 -2.94 -6.40
C GLY A 35 17.27 -2.00 -7.50
N VAL A 36 16.94 -2.52 -8.69
CA VAL A 36 16.50 -1.74 -9.85
C VAL A 36 14.98 -1.54 -9.79
N LEU A 37 14.55 -0.29 -9.63
CA LEU A 37 13.15 0.11 -9.73
C LEU A 37 12.69 0.12 -11.18
N PHE A 38 11.38 0.08 -11.41
CA PHE A 38 10.83 0.01 -12.77
C PHE A 38 11.32 1.14 -13.67
N GLY A 39 11.37 2.39 -13.16
CA GLY A 39 11.85 3.55 -13.92
C GLY A 39 13.31 3.44 -14.38
N GLU A 40 14.13 2.64 -13.69
CA GLU A 40 15.54 2.41 -14.02
C GLU A 40 15.73 1.29 -15.07
N THR A 41 14.68 0.54 -15.40
CA THR A 41 14.75 -0.57 -16.36
C THR A 41 14.80 -0.13 -17.83
N GLY A 42 14.47 1.14 -18.12
CA GLY A 42 14.32 1.65 -19.49
C GLY A 42 13.14 1.03 -20.27
N ARG A 43 12.21 0.35 -19.58
CA ARG A 43 11.03 -0.28 -20.19
C ARG A 43 9.82 0.64 -20.15
N PHE A 44 8.89 0.43 -21.08
CA PHE A 44 7.61 1.12 -21.09
C PHE A 44 6.66 0.50 -20.05
N TRP A 45 6.05 1.36 -19.23
CA TRP A 45 5.01 0.94 -18.29
C TRP A 45 3.73 0.62 -19.07
N ILE A 46 3.31 -0.65 -19.02
CA ILE A 46 1.98 -1.05 -19.47
C ILE A 46 1.13 -1.16 -18.21
N PRO A 47 0.09 -0.32 -18.04
CA PRO A 47 -0.75 -0.34 -16.84
C PRO A 47 -1.32 -1.74 -16.58
N PRO A 48 -1.01 -2.38 -15.44
CA PRO A 48 -1.53 -3.70 -15.12
C PRO A 48 -3.01 -3.66 -14.74
N SER A 49 -3.55 -2.48 -14.43
CA SER A 49 -4.96 -2.24 -14.23
C SER A 49 -5.33 -0.78 -14.59
N PRO A 50 -6.62 -0.47 -14.82
CA PRO A 50 -7.04 0.91 -15.12
C PRO A 50 -6.67 1.93 -14.04
N ASN A 51 -6.59 1.51 -12.78
CA ASN A 51 -6.24 2.38 -11.66
C ASN A 51 -4.77 2.25 -11.22
N MET A 52 -3.92 1.63 -12.04
CA MET A 52 -2.47 1.57 -11.83
C MET A 52 -1.74 2.20 -13.03
N PRO A 53 -1.92 3.50 -13.28
CA PRO A 53 -1.50 4.14 -14.52
C PRO A 53 0.01 4.36 -14.61
N SER A 54 0.72 4.36 -13.49
CA SER A 54 2.12 4.79 -13.40
C SER A 54 2.96 3.92 -12.47
N PRO A 55 4.30 3.84 -12.68
CA PRO A 55 5.22 3.26 -11.70
C PRO A 55 5.17 3.94 -10.33
N GLU A 56 4.90 5.24 -10.30
CA GLU A 56 4.75 6.04 -9.08
C GLU A 56 3.55 5.55 -8.24
N ALA A 57 2.40 5.31 -8.88
CA ALA A 57 1.25 4.71 -8.23
C ALA A 57 1.59 3.32 -7.65
N ALA A 58 2.41 2.53 -8.35
CA ALA A 58 2.83 1.21 -7.89
C ALA A 58 3.74 1.27 -6.64
N LEU A 59 4.51 2.36 -6.46
CA LEU A 59 5.34 2.55 -5.26
C LEU A 59 4.48 2.81 -4.01
N VAL A 60 3.41 3.58 -4.13
CA VAL A 60 2.53 3.96 -3.02
C VAL A 60 1.43 2.93 -2.75
N TYR A 61 1.05 2.14 -3.75
CA TYR A 61 -0.06 1.18 -3.67
C TYR A 61 -0.08 0.29 -2.42
N PRO A 62 1.03 -0.30 -1.95
CA PRO A 62 0.99 -1.14 -0.74
C PRO A 62 0.56 -0.39 0.54
N GLY A 63 0.63 0.94 0.56
CA GLY A 63 0.04 1.75 1.63
C GLY A 63 -1.35 2.25 1.28
N ALA A 64 -1.49 2.79 0.07
CA ALA A 64 -2.70 3.45 -0.38
C ALA A 64 -3.90 2.49 -0.55
N VAL A 65 -3.67 1.21 -0.87
CA VAL A 65 -4.76 0.22 -1.00
C VAL A 65 -5.52 0.02 0.32
N LEU A 66 -4.88 0.26 1.47
CA LEU A 66 -5.53 0.19 2.78
C LEU A 66 -6.73 1.14 2.92
N LEU A 67 -6.75 2.24 2.15
CA LEU A 67 -7.84 3.20 2.12
C LEU A 67 -9.14 2.58 1.59
N GLU A 68 -9.07 1.51 0.80
CA GLU A 68 -10.25 0.74 0.39
C GLU A 68 -11.01 0.15 1.59
N GLY A 69 -10.31 -0.07 2.71
CA GLY A 69 -10.88 -0.46 3.98
C GLY A 69 -11.65 0.65 4.71
N THR A 70 -11.79 1.84 4.12
CA THR A 70 -12.32 3.04 4.79
C THR A 70 -13.25 3.84 3.88
N ASN A 71 -13.93 4.84 4.44
CA ASN A 71 -14.66 5.85 3.67
C ASN A 71 -13.78 6.99 3.10
N LEU A 72 -12.46 6.93 3.25
CA LEU A 72 -11.54 7.88 2.62
C LEU A 72 -11.37 7.54 1.14
N SER A 73 -11.44 8.53 0.26
CA SER A 73 -11.12 8.36 -1.16
C SER A 73 -9.62 8.10 -1.33
N GLU A 74 -9.26 7.11 -2.12
CA GLU A 74 -7.91 6.79 -2.59
C GLU A 74 -7.62 7.39 -3.98
N GLY A 75 -8.42 8.36 -4.42
CA GLY A 75 -8.18 9.06 -5.69
C GLY A 75 -8.68 8.33 -6.95
N ARG A 76 -9.33 7.18 -6.83
CA ARG A 76 -10.12 6.61 -7.95
C ARG A 76 -11.16 7.63 -8.41
N GLY A 77 -11.45 7.66 -9.71
CA GLY A 77 -12.27 8.74 -10.30
C GLY A 77 -11.48 10.00 -10.66
N THR A 78 -10.15 9.98 -10.53
CA THR A 78 -9.25 11.07 -10.94
C THR A 78 -8.14 10.55 -11.85
N THR A 79 -7.21 11.42 -12.24
CA THR A 79 -6.00 11.06 -12.99
C THR A 79 -4.85 10.56 -12.11
N ARG A 80 -5.05 10.47 -10.78
CA ARG A 80 -4.02 10.11 -9.79
C ARG A 80 -4.49 9.07 -8.76
N PRO A 81 -5.07 7.93 -9.18
CA PRO A 81 -5.46 6.89 -8.24
C PRO A 81 -4.26 6.43 -7.40
N PHE A 82 -4.50 6.21 -6.10
CA PHE A 82 -3.56 5.83 -5.05
C PHE A 82 -2.46 6.84 -4.69
N GLU A 83 -2.19 7.84 -5.53
CA GLU A 83 -1.22 8.89 -5.24
C GLU A 83 -1.82 10.04 -4.40
N ILE A 84 -3.15 10.13 -4.34
CA ILE A 84 -3.88 11.10 -3.53
C ILE A 84 -4.88 10.39 -2.62
N CYS A 85 -5.17 11.00 -1.48
CA CYS A 85 -6.25 10.53 -0.63
C CYS A 85 -6.92 11.66 0.15
N GLY A 86 -8.16 11.44 0.58
CA GLY A 86 -8.89 12.43 1.38
C GLY A 86 -10.36 12.11 1.57
N ALA A 87 -11.08 13.04 2.18
CA ALA A 87 -12.54 13.01 2.27
C ALA A 87 -13.11 14.44 2.29
N PRO A 88 -14.42 14.63 2.00
CA PRO A 88 -15.05 15.95 2.05
C PRO A 88 -15.00 16.62 3.43
N TYR A 89 -14.93 15.81 4.50
CA TYR A 89 -14.91 16.27 5.88
C TYR A 89 -13.51 16.60 6.42
N LEU A 90 -12.47 16.49 5.60
CA LEU A 90 -11.08 16.80 6.00
C LEU A 90 -10.67 18.22 5.59
N ASP A 91 -9.62 18.72 6.23
CA ASP A 91 -8.91 19.93 5.83
C ASP A 91 -7.54 19.55 5.24
N ALA A 92 -7.26 19.97 4.00
CA ALA A 92 -6.07 19.54 3.27
C ALA A 92 -4.77 20.01 3.93
N ASP A 93 -4.75 21.24 4.45
CA ASP A 93 -3.57 21.86 5.03
C ASP A 93 -3.23 21.21 6.38
N LEU A 94 -4.25 20.97 7.21
CA LEU A 94 -4.12 20.22 8.47
C LEU A 94 -3.64 18.79 8.22
N CYS A 95 -4.21 18.09 7.24
CA CYS A 95 -3.78 16.73 6.90
C CYS A 95 -2.30 16.69 6.50
N ALA A 96 -1.85 17.61 5.65
CA ALA A 96 -0.46 17.67 5.22
C ALA A 96 0.48 18.02 6.38
N MET A 97 0.09 18.95 7.24
CA MET A 97 0.88 19.34 8.42
C MET A 97 1.10 18.15 9.37
N GLU A 98 0.03 17.46 9.75
CA GLU A 98 0.07 16.33 10.69
C GLU A 98 0.87 15.16 10.11
N MET A 99 0.66 14.82 8.84
CA MET A 99 1.40 13.75 8.17
C MET A 99 2.90 14.05 8.03
N ASN A 100 3.27 15.30 7.73
CA ASN A 100 4.67 15.71 7.67
C ASN A 100 5.30 15.77 9.07
N GLY A 101 4.52 16.05 10.12
CA GLY A 101 4.96 16.03 11.52
C GLY A 101 5.44 14.65 12.00
N LEU A 102 4.97 13.57 11.37
CA LEU A 102 5.42 12.20 11.65
C LEU A 102 6.84 11.89 11.15
N ALA A 103 7.43 12.75 10.31
CA ALA A 103 8.77 12.58 9.75
C ALA A 103 9.03 11.20 9.10
N LEU A 104 8.02 10.67 8.39
CA LEU A 104 8.10 9.37 7.73
C LEU A 104 9.18 9.37 6.63
N PRO A 105 10.01 8.32 6.53
CA PRO A 105 11.14 8.29 5.61
C PRO A 105 10.69 8.19 4.15
N GLY A 106 11.39 8.92 3.27
CA GLY A 106 11.24 8.81 1.81
C GLY A 106 9.92 9.34 1.23
N VAL A 107 9.15 10.11 1.99
CA VAL A 107 7.87 10.70 1.53
C VAL A 107 7.67 12.11 2.08
N HIS A 108 6.98 12.95 1.31
CA HIS A 108 6.49 14.26 1.72
C HIS A 108 5.03 14.40 1.29
N PHE A 109 4.20 15.01 2.14
CA PHE A 109 2.76 15.18 1.88
C PHE A 109 2.46 16.62 1.48
N LEU A 110 1.76 16.79 0.38
CA LEU A 110 1.26 18.09 -0.07
C LEU A 110 -0.25 18.19 0.14
N PRO A 111 -0.81 19.33 0.59
CA PRO A 111 -2.25 19.51 0.65
C PRO A 111 -2.83 19.39 -0.78
N TYR A 112 -3.92 18.65 -0.92
CA TYR A 112 -4.52 18.37 -2.22
C TYR A 112 -6.05 18.43 -2.15
N ARG A 113 -6.67 19.03 -3.17
CA ARG A 113 -8.13 19.08 -3.34
C ARG A 113 -8.48 18.49 -4.70
N PHE A 114 -9.50 17.64 -4.74
CA PHE A 114 -9.90 16.93 -5.95
C PHE A 114 -11.38 16.56 -5.92
N THR A 115 -11.95 16.29 -7.09
CA THR A 115 -13.33 15.85 -7.23
C THR A 115 -13.36 14.56 -8.05
N PRO A 116 -13.53 13.40 -7.40
CA PRO A 116 -13.71 12.12 -8.08
C PRO A 116 -14.93 12.14 -9.01
N THR A 117 -14.77 11.51 -10.17
CA THR A 117 -15.85 11.30 -11.16
C THR A 117 -16.60 9.98 -10.97
N PHE A 118 -16.07 9.08 -10.14
CA PHE A 118 -16.71 7.85 -9.68
C PHE A 118 -16.08 7.41 -8.34
N ASN A 119 -16.66 6.40 -7.69
CA ASN A 119 -16.19 5.85 -6.40
C ASN A 119 -16.39 6.85 -5.21
N LYS A 120 -15.62 6.70 -4.13
CA LYS A 120 -15.72 7.48 -2.89
C LYS A 120 -15.50 8.97 -3.13
N GLY A 121 -16.45 9.79 -2.67
CA GLY A 121 -16.47 11.24 -2.84
C GLY A 121 -16.88 11.70 -4.25
N CYS A 122 -17.56 10.84 -5.03
CA CYS A 122 -18.01 11.17 -6.38
C CYS A 122 -18.85 12.46 -6.41
N GLY A 123 -18.42 13.44 -7.20
CA GLY A 123 -19.09 14.74 -7.35
C GLY A 123 -18.89 15.70 -6.18
N GLU A 124 -18.17 15.31 -5.13
CA GLU A 124 -17.89 16.15 -3.97
C GLU A 124 -16.47 16.75 -4.03
N SER A 125 -16.27 17.89 -3.37
CA SER A 125 -14.93 18.46 -3.18
C SER A 125 -14.24 17.69 -2.06
N VAL A 126 -13.32 16.80 -2.43
CA VAL A 126 -12.50 16.01 -1.50
C VAL A 126 -11.24 16.80 -1.15
N GLN A 127 -10.90 16.84 0.13
CA GLN A 127 -9.69 17.46 0.65
C GLN A 127 -8.82 16.41 1.36
N GLY A 128 -7.51 16.54 1.24
CA GLY A 128 -6.57 15.64 1.88
C GLY A 128 -5.14 15.87 1.38
N VAL A 129 -4.45 14.80 1.00
CA VAL A 129 -3.01 14.86 0.69
C VAL A 129 -2.64 14.14 -0.60
N PHE A 130 -1.59 14.64 -1.25
CA PHE A 130 -0.83 13.96 -2.30
C PHE A 130 0.47 13.39 -1.71
N TRP A 131 0.77 12.14 -2.06
CA TRP A 131 1.92 11.38 -1.55
C TRP A 131 3.10 11.59 -2.49
N ARG A 132 3.99 12.53 -2.17
CA ARG A 132 5.21 12.71 -2.95
C ARG A 132 6.31 11.80 -2.40
N VAL A 133 6.57 10.68 -3.07
CA VAL A 133 7.75 9.85 -2.76
C VAL A 133 9.01 10.64 -3.10
N THR A 134 9.85 10.93 -2.10
CA THR A 134 11.10 11.69 -2.24
C THR A 134 12.32 10.78 -2.38
N ASP A 135 12.27 9.60 -1.74
CA ASP A 135 13.29 8.56 -1.87
C ASP A 135 12.63 7.17 -1.82
N PRO A 136 12.49 6.48 -2.96
CA PRO A 136 11.87 5.16 -3.01
C PRO A 136 12.60 4.06 -2.24
N LYS A 137 13.91 4.22 -1.96
CA LYS A 137 14.70 3.24 -1.20
C LYS A 137 14.43 3.34 0.30
N LEU A 138 14.17 4.56 0.78
CA LEU A 138 13.80 4.82 2.17
C LEU A 138 12.29 4.67 2.43
N PHE A 139 11.47 4.87 1.41
CA PHE A 139 10.02 4.81 1.54
C PHE A 139 9.50 3.46 2.04
N ARG A 140 8.56 3.48 2.99
CA ARG A 140 7.93 2.30 3.60
C ARG A 140 6.41 2.35 3.42
N PRO A 141 5.88 2.06 2.22
CA PRO A 141 4.50 2.37 1.86
C PRO A 141 3.47 1.79 2.82
N TYR A 142 3.64 0.53 3.25
CA TYR A 142 2.69 -0.12 4.17
C TYR A 142 2.62 0.59 5.53
N ARG A 143 3.77 0.87 6.16
CA ARG A 143 3.86 1.64 7.42
C ARG A 143 3.28 3.03 7.26
N THR A 144 3.60 3.69 6.14
CA THR A 144 3.06 5.01 5.81
C THR A 144 1.54 4.98 5.69
N GLY A 145 0.95 3.95 5.06
CA GLY A 145 -0.50 3.81 4.94
C GLY A 145 -1.22 3.60 6.27
N LEU A 146 -0.66 2.76 7.14
CA LEU A 146 -1.19 2.56 8.50
C LEU A 146 -1.14 3.87 9.32
N ALA A 147 0.00 4.57 9.28
CA ALA A 147 0.16 5.85 9.95
C ALA A 147 -0.82 6.90 9.39
N LEU A 148 -1.00 6.95 8.08
CA LEU A 148 -1.91 7.87 7.43
C LEU A 148 -3.36 7.66 7.85
N ILE A 149 -3.86 6.42 7.82
CA ILE A 149 -5.24 6.15 8.24
C ILE A 149 -5.42 6.47 9.72
N ARG A 150 -4.47 6.10 10.58
CA ARG A 150 -4.50 6.45 12.01
C ARG A 150 -4.60 7.97 12.21
N THR A 151 -3.76 8.74 11.53
CA THR A 151 -3.74 10.21 11.63
C THR A 151 -5.04 10.82 11.11
N LEU A 152 -5.47 10.48 9.89
CA LEU A 152 -6.68 11.06 9.29
C LEU A 152 -7.95 10.69 10.06
N ARG A 153 -8.03 9.48 10.61
CA ARG A 153 -9.07 9.08 11.55
C ARG A 153 -9.06 9.97 12.79
N GLY A 154 -7.89 10.26 13.35
CA GLY A 154 -7.72 11.13 14.51
C GLY A 154 -8.18 12.57 14.27
N LEU A 155 -8.05 13.08 13.04
CA LEU A 155 -8.48 14.43 12.67
C LEU A 155 -10.00 14.57 12.50
N ALA A 156 -10.70 13.48 12.17
CA ALA A 156 -12.15 13.50 11.97
C ALA A 156 -12.83 12.22 12.50
N PRO A 157 -12.75 11.94 13.82
CA PRO A 157 -13.21 10.68 14.40
C PRO A 157 -14.72 10.47 14.22
N GLU A 158 -15.50 11.54 14.30
CA GLU A 158 -16.97 11.51 14.16
C GLU A 158 -17.42 11.16 12.73
N SER A 159 -16.59 11.43 11.72
CA SER A 159 -16.91 11.23 10.29
C SER A 159 -16.22 10.01 9.68
N PHE A 160 -15.09 9.58 10.24
CA PHE A 160 -14.37 8.40 9.75
C PHE A 160 -15.18 7.13 9.95
N ARG A 161 -15.20 6.26 8.94
CA ARG A 161 -15.83 4.93 9.02
C ARG A 161 -14.96 3.89 8.34
N TRP A 162 -14.87 2.72 8.95
CA TRP A 162 -14.41 1.51 8.26
C TRP A 162 -15.43 1.12 7.19
N ALA A 163 -14.95 0.66 6.03
CA ALA A 163 -15.81 0.05 5.04
C ALA A 163 -16.46 -1.21 5.64
N LEU A 164 -17.70 -1.48 5.27
CA LEU A 164 -18.40 -2.70 5.69
C LEU A 164 -18.25 -3.78 4.62
N PRO A 165 -18.35 -5.08 4.99
CA PRO A 165 -18.38 -6.16 4.02
C PRO A 165 -19.58 -6.00 3.05
N PRO A 166 -19.52 -6.60 1.85
CA PRO A 166 -18.45 -7.46 1.34
C PRO A 166 -17.24 -6.70 0.77
N TYR A 167 -16.11 -7.38 0.65
CA TYR A 167 -14.94 -6.92 -0.09
C TYR A 167 -14.38 -8.05 -0.95
N GLU A 168 -14.35 -7.83 -2.26
CA GLU A 168 -14.06 -8.85 -3.27
C GLU A 168 -14.89 -10.14 -3.06
N TYR A 169 -14.24 -11.23 -2.65
CA TYR A 169 -14.84 -12.54 -2.42
C TYR A 169 -15.16 -12.83 -0.94
N GLU A 170 -14.80 -11.92 -0.04
CA GLU A 170 -15.04 -12.04 1.40
C GLU A 170 -16.31 -11.29 1.80
N LYS A 171 -17.12 -11.91 2.66
CA LYS A 171 -18.49 -11.46 2.98
C LYS A 171 -18.70 -11.15 4.45
N GLU A 172 -17.79 -11.59 5.32
CA GLU A 172 -17.97 -11.49 6.77
C GLU A 172 -16.97 -10.54 7.42
N ARG A 173 -15.70 -10.63 7.01
CA ARG A 173 -14.61 -9.83 7.62
C ARG A 173 -14.61 -8.41 7.11
N LEU A 174 -14.27 -7.47 8.00
CA LEU A 174 -14.07 -6.08 7.61
C LEU A 174 -13.00 -6.00 6.50
N PRO A 175 -13.21 -5.18 5.46
CA PRO A 175 -12.26 -5.07 4.35
C PRO A 175 -10.85 -4.71 4.82
N ILE A 176 -10.74 -3.85 5.84
CA ILE A 176 -9.43 -3.49 6.40
C ILE A 176 -8.70 -4.68 7.02
N ASP A 177 -9.40 -5.57 7.73
CA ASP A 177 -8.80 -6.74 8.39
C ASP A 177 -8.29 -7.75 7.34
N ILE A 178 -8.94 -7.82 6.17
CA ILE A 178 -8.47 -8.61 5.03
C ILE A 178 -7.19 -8.00 4.45
N LEU A 179 -7.22 -6.70 4.18
CA LEU A 179 -6.12 -5.96 3.56
C LEU A 179 -4.85 -6.02 4.43
N THR A 180 -4.99 -5.92 5.75
CA THR A 180 -3.86 -6.02 6.69
C THR A 180 -3.47 -7.46 7.01
N GLY A 181 -4.29 -8.45 6.62
CA GLY A 181 -4.06 -9.88 6.88
C GLY A 181 -4.41 -10.32 8.30
N GLY A 182 -5.13 -9.50 9.06
CA GLY A 182 -5.46 -9.69 10.47
C GLY A 182 -6.05 -8.41 11.10
N VAL A 183 -6.54 -8.52 12.33
CA VAL A 183 -7.18 -7.41 13.07
C VAL A 183 -6.17 -6.40 13.62
N GLU A 184 -4.91 -6.80 13.73
CA GLU A 184 -3.84 -6.05 14.39
C GLU A 184 -3.61 -4.68 13.73
N GLY A 185 -3.66 -4.63 12.40
CA GLY A 185 -3.54 -3.38 11.65
C GLY A 185 -4.68 -2.41 11.97
N ARG A 186 -5.93 -2.90 12.03
CA ARG A 186 -7.09 -2.09 12.42
C ARG A 186 -6.97 -1.59 13.87
N LEU A 187 -6.63 -2.47 14.80
CA LEU A 187 -6.47 -2.12 16.21
C LEU A 187 -5.39 -1.06 16.42
N PHE A 188 -4.27 -1.15 15.69
CA PHE A 188 -3.24 -0.10 15.67
C PHE A 188 -3.80 1.25 15.20
N MET A 189 -4.59 1.27 14.13
CA MET A 189 -5.19 2.51 13.62
C MET A 189 -6.31 3.05 14.52
N GLU A 190 -6.87 2.22 15.40
CA GLU A 190 -7.83 2.61 16.44
C GLU A 190 -7.16 3.15 17.72
N GLY A 191 -5.82 3.18 17.77
CA GLY A 191 -5.05 3.72 18.90
C GLY A 191 -4.21 2.69 19.64
N GLY A 192 -4.24 1.42 19.23
CA GLY A 192 -3.40 0.36 19.78
C GLY A 192 -1.90 0.60 19.52
N GLU A 193 -1.08 -0.13 20.27
CA GLU A 193 0.39 -0.12 20.17
C GLU A 193 0.90 -1.51 19.75
N GLY A 194 2.21 -1.69 19.58
CA GLY A 194 2.82 -3.00 19.30
C GLY A 194 2.89 -3.43 17.83
N MET A 195 2.34 -2.62 16.91
CA MET A 195 2.31 -2.97 15.48
C MET A 195 3.70 -2.97 14.85
N GLU A 196 4.60 -2.09 15.29
CA GLU A 196 5.95 -2.03 14.72
C GLU A 196 6.73 -3.31 15.03
N GLU A 197 6.68 -3.77 16.28
CA GLU A 197 7.32 -5.02 16.71
C GLU A 197 6.76 -6.23 15.96
N LEU A 198 5.45 -6.27 15.73
CA LEU A 198 4.79 -7.30 14.91
C LEU A 198 5.28 -7.26 13.46
N MET A 199 5.35 -6.09 12.84
CA MET A 199 5.83 -5.93 11.47
C MET A 199 7.31 -6.31 11.34
N GLU A 200 8.16 -5.93 12.29
CA GLU A 200 9.57 -6.30 12.30
C GLU A 200 9.77 -7.82 12.45
N ALA A 201 8.98 -8.46 13.31
CA ALA A 201 9.01 -9.91 13.47
C ALA A 201 8.56 -10.63 12.20
N ASP A 202 7.44 -10.23 11.60
CA ASP A 202 6.93 -10.79 10.34
C ASP A 202 7.93 -10.61 9.20
N GLU A 203 8.50 -9.42 9.04
CA GLU A 203 9.50 -9.15 8.01
C GLU A 203 10.75 -10.02 8.16
N ARG A 204 11.24 -10.21 9.40
CA ARG A 204 12.41 -11.05 9.66
C ARG A 204 12.12 -12.50 9.29
N LEU A 205 11.02 -13.06 9.79
CA LEU A 205 10.62 -14.44 9.51
C LEU A 205 10.42 -14.68 8.01
N PHE A 206 9.76 -13.74 7.32
CA PHE A 206 9.52 -13.87 5.90
C PHE A 206 10.79 -13.72 5.06
N ARG A 207 11.76 -12.89 5.48
CA ARG A 207 13.07 -12.81 4.82
C ARG A 207 13.85 -14.12 4.93
N GLU A 208 13.84 -14.75 6.10
CA GLU A 208 14.46 -16.06 6.32
C GLU A 208 13.79 -17.13 5.45
N GLU A 209 12.47 -17.17 5.43
CA GLU A 209 11.71 -18.16 4.67
C GLU A 209 11.96 -18.07 3.15
N ARG A 210 11.94 -16.84 2.62
CA ARG A 210 12.03 -16.59 1.18
C ARG A 210 13.45 -16.71 0.63
N ALA A 211 14.49 -16.71 1.48
CA ALA A 211 15.90 -16.67 1.07
C ALA A 211 16.28 -17.78 0.07
N GLU A 212 15.81 -19.00 0.31
CA GLU A 212 16.08 -20.15 -0.57
C GLU A 212 15.30 -20.10 -1.90
N CYS A 213 14.25 -19.28 -1.97
CA CYS A 213 13.39 -19.15 -3.15
C CYS A 213 13.90 -18.10 -4.15
N LEU A 214 14.92 -17.34 -3.77
CA LEU A 214 15.50 -16.25 -4.55
C LEU A 214 16.24 -16.78 -5.80
N LEU A 215 15.96 -16.16 -6.95
CA LEU A 215 16.62 -16.35 -8.25
C LEU A 215 17.61 -15.23 -8.57
N TYR A 216 17.46 -14.09 -7.90
CA TYR A 216 18.35 -12.93 -7.98
C TYR A 216 18.99 -12.69 -6.59
N PRO A 217 20.21 -12.19 -6.43
CA PRO A 217 20.75 -11.91 -5.09
C PRO A 217 19.96 -10.80 -4.36
N GLU A 218 19.95 -10.81 -3.02
CA GLU A 218 19.53 -9.62 -2.23
C GLU A 218 20.50 -8.46 -2.52
N ALA A 219 19.97 -7.23 -2.47
CA ALA A 219 20.71 -6.00 -2.74
C ALA A 219 21.34 -5.41 -1.48
#